data_AF-A0A367KUQ3-F1
#
_entry.id   AF-A0A367KUQ3-F1
#
_cell.length_a   1.000
_cell.length_b   1.000
_cell.length_c   1.000
_cell.angle_alpha   90.00
_cell.angle_beta   90.00
_cell.angle_gamma   90.00
#
_symmetry.space_group_name_H-M   'P 1'
#
loop_
_entity.id
_entity.type
_entity.pdbx_description
1 polymer ?
#
loop_
_entity_poly.entity_id
_entity_poly.type
_entity_poly.pdbx_seq_one_letter_code
_entity_poly.pdbx_strand_id
1 'polypeptide(L)'
;HTDLDPQWIALIIIAFVFGMTVCGFSGVHAYYIIRNETTIEHLGDRNNELRVDFDMSGQNFEVVSVSPLDNLWERTKMENWKSVMGNHPLGWFVPIKRGPGDGTVFPYNDYMFNNIVNKAVSQRRSMDTSHYGQPTTYYEPERLSSIESTTQMTS
;
A
#
# COMPACT_ATOMS: atom_id res chain seq x y z
N HIS A 1 47.28 35.01 -23.07
CA HIS A 1 47.06 33.56 -23.08
C HIS A 1 46.28 33.23 -21.82
N THR A 2 45.04 32.77 -21.95
CA THR A 2 44.26 32.37 -20.78
C THR A 2 44.55 30.90 -20.57
N ASP A 3 45.51 30.61 -19.70
CA ASP A 3 45.86 29.23 -19.38
C ASP A 3 44.72 28.62 -18.57
N LEU A 4 44.13 27.54 -19.10
CA LEU A 4 43.06 26.82 -18.44
C LEU A 4 43.66 25.98 -17.31
N ASP A 5 43.34 26.36 -16.07
CA ASP A 5 43.82 25.69 -14.87
C ASP A 5 43.30 24.23 -14.82
N PRO A 6 44.19 23.23 -14.69
CA PRO A 6 43.83 21.83 -14.56
C PRO A 6 42.78 21.54 -13.49
N GLN A 7 42.72 22.33 -12.40
CA GLN A 7 41.72 22.19 -11.34
C GLN A 7 40.31 22.48 -11.86
N TRP A 8 40.14 23.52 -12.68
CA TRP A 8 38.86 23.87 -13.29
C TRP A 8 38.37 22.80 -14.26
N ILE A 9 39.28 22.20 -15.02
CA ILE A 9 38.97 21.07 -15.91
C ILE A 9 38.45 19.88 -15.08
N ALA A 10 39.14 19.54 -13.99
CA ALA A 10 38.71 18.45 -13.10
C ALA A 10 37.33 18.72 -12.47
N LEU A 11 37.07 19.94 -12.01
CA LEU A 11 35.79 20.34 -11.45
C LEU A 11 34.65 20.20 -12.46
N ILE A 12 34.85 20.61 -13.71
CA ILE A 12 33.83 20.49 -14.76
C ILE A 12 33.50 19.02 -15.01
N ILE A 13 34.51 18.15 -15.09
CA ILE A 13 34.31 16.71 -15.33
C ILE A 13 33.56 16.08 -14.15
N ILE A 14 33.96 16.34 -12.91
CA ILE A 14 33.30 15.79 -11.72
C ILE A 14 31.87 16.31 -11.61
N ALA A 15 31.66 17.61 -11.81
CA ALA A 15 30.32 18.21 -11.79
C ALA A 15 29.41 17.64 -12.87
N PHE A 16 29.95 17.36 -14.06
CA PHE A 16 29.19 16.75 -15.15
C PHE A 16 28.77 15.33 -14.82
N VAL A 17 29.71 14.48 -14.37
CA VAL A 17 29.41 13.08 -14.00
C VAL A 17 28.41 13.04 -12.86
N PHE A 18 28.66 13.79 -11.79
CA PHE A 18 27.78 13.87 -10.63
C PHE A 18 26.39 14.41 -11.01
N GLY A 19 26.34 15.49 -11.78
CA GLY A 19 25.09 16.11 -12.23
C GLY A 19 24.26 15.16 -13.10
N MET A 20 24.89 14.41 -14.00
CA MET A 20 24.20 13.42 -14.82
C MET A 20 23.60 12.30 -13.95
N THR A 21 24.36 11.77 -12.99
CA THR A 21 23.88 10.72 -12.08
C THR A 21 22.72 11.20 -11.21
N VAL A 22 22.85 12.38 -10.60
CA VAL A 22 21.79 12.96 -9.75
C VAL A 22 20.56 13.30 -10.57
N CYS A 23 20.71 13.76 -11.81
CA CYS A 23 19.59 14.04 -12.71
C CYS A 23 18.79 12.77 -13.01
N GLY A 24 19.46 11.67 -13.38
CA GLY A 24 18.80 10.39 -13.63
C GLY A 24 18.07 9.86 -12.39
N PHE A 25 18.75 9.87 -11.23
CA PHE A 25 18.17 9.45 -9.96
C PHE A 25 16.94 10.29 -9.59
N SER A 26 17.05 11.63 -9.65
CA SER A 26 15.96 12.54 -9.33
C SER A 26 14.76 12.36 -10.24
N GLY A 27 14.99 12.11 -11.54
CA GLY A 27 13.93 11.85 -12.51
C GLY A 27 13.12 10.59 -12.19
N VAL A 28 13.80 9.50 -11.85
CA VAL A 28 13.15 8.24 -11.45
C VAL A 28 12.34 8.43 -10.16
N HIS A 29 12.89 9.12 -9.16
CA HIS A 29 12.15 9.37 -7.92
C HIS A 29 10.98 10.35 -8.11
N ALA A 30 11.11 11.35 -8.97
CA ALA A 30 9.98 12.22 -9.33
C ALA A 30 8.85 11.43 -10.02
N TYR A 31 9.20 10.44 -10.86
CA TYR A 31 8.22 9.54 -11.46
C TYR A 31 7.47 8.72 -10.40
N TYR A 32 8.18 8.16 -9.42
CA TYR A 32 7.58 7.43 -8.30
C TYR A 32 6.62 8.31 -7.48
N ILE A 33 7.02 9.54 -7.16
CA ILE A 33 6.16 10.50 -6.45
C ILE A 33 4.87 10.75 -7.23
N ILE A 34 4.96 10.93 -8.55
CA ILE A 34 3.79 11.22 -9.40
C ILE A 34 2.83 10.02 -9.47
N ARG A 35 3.33 8.79 -9.37
CA ARG A 35 2.52 7.57 -9.31
C ARG A 35 2.04 7.23 -7.89
N ASN A 36 2.54 7.93 -6.87
CA ASN A 36 2.35 7.54 -5.48
C ASN A 36 2.75 6.08 -5.25
N GLU A 37 3.86 5.67 -5.88
CA GLU A 37 4.47 4.34 -5.71
C GLU A 37 5.75 4.51 -4.91
N THR A 38 5.94 3.68 -3.89
CA THR A 38 7.25 3.58 -3.24
C THR A 38 8.22 2.78 -4.11
N THR A 39 9.52 2.96 -3.90
CA THR A 39 10.55 2.17 -4.60
C THR A 39 10.34 0.66 -4.38
N ILE A 40 9.87 0.25 -3.20
CA ILE A 40 9.59 -1.17 -2.90
C ILE A 40 8.39 -1.68 -3.72
N GLU A 41 7.33 -0.89 -3.85
CA GLU A 41 6.17 -1.26 -4.65
C GLU A 41 6.53 -1.41 -6.13
N HIS A 42 7.38 -0.54 -6.65
CA HIS A 42 7.81 -0.63 -8.05
C HIS A 42 8.74 -1.81 -8.33
N LEU A 43 9.62 -2.17 -7.37
CA LEU A 43 10.50 -3.34 -7.52
C LEU A 43 9.80 -4.67 -7.20
N GLY A 44 8.62 -4.62 -6.57
CA GLY A 44 7.86 -5.80 -6.20
C GLY A 44 7.00 -6.31 -7.35
N ASP A 45 7.47 -7.32 -8.08
CA ASP A 45 6.65 -8.05 -9.08
C ASP A 45 5.69 -9.08 -8.43
N ARG A 46 5.42 -8.92 -7.13
CA ARG A 46 4.57 -9.82 -6.35
C ARG A 46 3.22 -9.17 -6.11
N ASN A 47 2.17 -9.96 -6.19
CA ASN A 47 0.83 -9.50 -5.82
C ASN A 47 0.85 -8.94 -4.40
N ASN A 48 0.22 -7.78 -4.21
CA ASN A 48 0.06 -7.16 -2.91
C ASN A 48 -1.04 -7.90 -2.15
N GLU A 49 -0.70 -8.49 -1.02
CA GLU A 49 -1.68 -9.12 -0.12
C GLU A 49 -2.20 -8.07 0.84
N LEU A 50 -3.48 -7.75 0.70
CA LEU A 50 -4.15 -6.74 1.51
C LEU A 50 -5.11 -7.43 2.46
N ARG A 51 -4.97 -7.09 3.74
CA ARG A 51 -5.93 -7.47 4.74
C ARG A 51 -7.09 -6.46 4.71
N VAL A 52 -8.29 -6.97 4.48
CA VAL A 52 -9.55 -6.22 4.54
C VAL A 52 -10.28 -6.65 5.81
N ASP A 53 -10.29 -5.78 6.83
CA ASP A 53 -11.05 -5.98 8.05
C ASP A 53 -12.50 -5.50 7.85
N PHE A 54 -13.48 -6.38 8.13
CA PHE A 54 -14.91 -6.05 8.03
C PHE A 54 -15.46 -5.42 9.32
N ASP A 55 -14.73 -5.54 10.43
CA ASP A 55 -15.08 -4.93 11.70
C ASP A 55 -13.82 -4.53 12.50
N MET A 56 -14.03 -3.87 13.64
CA MET A 56 -12.96 -3.47 14.55
C MET A 56 -12.49 -4.60 15.49
N SER A 57 -13.05 -5.82 15.39
CA SER A 57 -12.67 -6.93 16.27
C SER A 57 -11.27 -7.48 15.96
N GLY A 58 -10.79 -7.24 14.73
CA GLY A 58 -9.53 -7.77 14.23
C GLY A 58 -9.56 -9.28 13.94
N GLN A 59 -10.73 -9.94 14.09
CA GLN A 59 -10.92 -11.37 13.80
C GLN A 59 -11.71 -11.61 12.51
N ASN A 60 -12.53 -10.66 12.09
CA ASN A 60 -13.30 -10.75 10.84
C ASN A 60 -12.57 -10.04 9.70
N PHE A 61 -11.63 -10.74 9.07
CA PHE A 61 -10.86 -10.20 7.94
C PHE A 61 -10.71 -11.20 6.80
N GLU A 62 -10.44 -10.67 5.61
CA GLU A 62 -10.06 -11.46 4.43
C GLU A 62 -8.76 -10.92 3.85
N VAL A 63 -7.89 -11.82 3.38
CA VAL A 63 -6.67 -11.45 2.67
C VAL A 63 -6.93 -11.56 1.18
N VAL A 64 -6.84 -10.43 0.49
CA VAL A 64 -7.07 -10.32 -0.95
C VAL A 64 -5.75 -10.04 -1.65
N SER A 65 -5.42 -10.85 -2.65
CA SER A 65 -4.31 -10.57 -3.56
C SER A 65 -4.71 -9.52 -4.59
N VAL A 66 -3.93 -8.46 -4.71
CA VAL A 66 -4.12 -7.38 -5.69
C VAL A 66 -2.93 -7.36 -6.63
N SER A 67 -3.19 -7.13 -7.91
CA SER A 67 -2.15 -7.05 -8.92
C SER A 67 -1.18 -5.90 -8.60
N PRO A 68 0.13 -6.02 -8.85
CA PRO A 68 1.07 -4.90 -8.73
C PRO A 68 0.69 -3.70 -9.61
N LEU A 69 -0.06 -3.96 -10.69
CA LEU A 69 -0.54 -2.93 -11.62
C LEU A 69 -1.74 -2.15 -11.09
N ASP A 70 -2.46 -2.67 -10.09
CA ASP A 70 -3.65 -2.05 -9.52
C ASP A 70 -3.24 -1.20 -8.32
N ASN A 71 -2.85 0.05 -8.57
CA ASN A 71 -2.35 0.95 -7.54
C ASN A 71 -3.51 1.58 -6.73
N LEU A 72 -3.64 1.13 -5.49
CA LEU A 72 -4.59 1.64 -4.48
C LEU A 72 -4.45 3.11 -4.16
N TRP A 73 -3.22 3.60 -4.19
CA TRP A 73 -2.86 4.93 -3.74
C TRP A 73 -2.77 5.91 -4.91
N GLU A 74 -2.98 5.45 -6.14
CA GLU A 74 -2.94 6.32 -7.32
C GLU A 74 -4.17 7.23 -7.37
N ARG A 75 -3.91 8.53 -7.17
CA ARG A 75 -4.84 9.62 -7.46
C ARG A 75 -4.37 10.43 -8.67
N THR A 76 -4.72 11.71 -8.75
CA THR A 76 -4.17 12.56 -9.82
C THR A 76 -2.70 12.89 -9.55
N LYS A 77 -1.91 13.04 -10.63
CA LYS A 77 -0.47 13.37 -10.58
C LYS A 77 -0.12 14.52 -9.64
N MET A 78 -0.96 15.56 -9.62
CA MET A 78 -0.78 16.75 -8.77
C MET A 78 -1.15 16.48 -7.31
N GLU A 79 -2.14 15.65 -7.04
CA GLU A 79 -2.47 15.23 -5.67
C GLU A 79 -1.37 14.36 -5.08
N ASN A 80 -0.81 13.45 -5.87
CA ASN A 80 0.32 12.62 -5.48
C ASN A 80 1.58 13.47 -5.22
N TRP A 81 1.83 14.47 -6.07
CA TRP A 81 2.91 15.43 -5.82
C TRP A 81 2.71 16.22 -4.50
N LYS A 82 1.48 16.71 -4.26
CA LYS A 82 1.14 17.45 -3.04
C LYS A 82 1.14 16.58 -1.78
N SER A 83 0.88 15.27 -1.88
CA SER A 83 0.94 14.36 -0.73
C SER A 83 2.36 14.23 -0.18
N VAL A 84 3.38 14.42 -1.03
CA VAL A 84 4.79 14.40 -0.64
C VAL A 84 5.31 15.81 -0.34
N MET A 85 5.09 16.77 -1.25
CA MET A 85 5.71 18.09 -1.20
C MET A 85 4.90 19.13 -0.41
N GLY A 86 3.63 18.84 -0.14
CA GLY A 86 2.69 19.75 0.53
C GLY A 86 2.05 20.77 -0.40
N ASN A 87 1.14 21.57 0.17
CA ASN A 87 0.25 22.46 -0.59
C ASN A 87 0.90 23.78 -1.05
N HIS A 88 2.03 24.17 -0.46
CA HIS A 88 2.62 25.48 -0.68
C HIS A 88 3.85 25.40 -1.61
N PRO A 89 3.82 25.97 -2.82
CA PRO A 89 4.90 25.83 -3.80
C PRO A 89 6.26 26.34 -3.33
N LEU A 90 6.32 27.44 -2.56
CA LEU A 90 7.59 27.92 -2.01
C LEU A 90 8.20 26.96 -0.97
N GLY A 91 7.39 26.07 -0.39
CA GLY A 91 7.86 25.07 0.56
C GLY A 91 8.52 23.86 -0.11
N TRP A 92 8.39 23.71 -1.43
CA TRP A 92 8.93 22.56 -2.16
C TRP A 92 10.46 22.57 -2.25
N PHE A 93 11.07 23.75 -2.19
CA PHE A 93 12.52 23.93 -2.31
C PHE A 93 13.21 24.14 -0.96
N VAL A 94 12.44 24.11 0.14
CA VAL A 94 12.96 24.43 1.47
C VAL A 94 12.61 23.29 2.45
N PRO A 95 13.59 22.68 3.12
CA PRO A 95 13.39 21.47 3.94
C PRO A 95 12.79 21.80 5.31
N ILE A 96 11.63 22.45 5.35
CA ILE A 96 11.01 22.97 6.59
C ILE A 96 9.75 22.20 6.99
N LYS A 97 9.14 21.41 6.09
CA LYS A 97 7.88 20.71 6.39
C LYS A 97 7.91 19.23 6.02
N ARG A 98 7.30 18.42 6.88
CA ARG A 98 6.92 17.02 6.61
C ARG A 98 5.65 17.01 5.75
N GLY A 99 5.46 15.98 4.93
CA GLY A 99 4.25 15.80 4.13
C GLY A 99 2.98 15.87 5.00
N PRO A 100 1.82 16.23 4.42
CA PRO A 100 0.57 16.48 5.14
C PRO A 100 -0.06 15.26 5.87
N GLY A 101 0.53 14.06 5.79
CA GLY A 101 0.00 12.84 6.41
C GLY A 101 0.62 12.51 7.78
N ASP A 102 -0.09 11.70 8.56
CA ASP A 102 0.40 11.13 9.83
C ASP A 102 1.30 9.91 9.64
N GLY A 103 1.46 9.43 8.39
CA GLY A 103 2.25 8.26 8.04
C GLY A 103 1.55 6.92 8.31
N THR A 104 0.32 6.95 8.81
CA THR A 104 -0.49 5.76 9.13
C THR A 104 -1.74 5.66 8.27
N VAL A 105 -2.24 6.78 7.75
CA VAL A 105 -3.40 6.83 6.86
C VAL A 105 -3.00 7.53 5.56
N PHE A 106 -3.20 6.83 4.45
CA PHE A 106 -2.92 7.35 3.12
C PHE A 106 -4.23 7.50 2.33
N PRO A 107 -4.41 8.60 1.58
CA PRO A 107 -5.56 8.75 0.73
C PRO A 107 -5.53 7.70 -0.38
N TYR A 108 -6.66 7.02 -0.60
CA TYR A 108 -6.81 5.96 -1.59
C TYR A 108 -7.75 6.34 -2.72
N ASN A 109 -7.72 5.55 -3.77
CA ASN A 109 -8.64 5.64 -4.89
C ASN A 109 -9.94 4.89 -4.57
N ASP A 110 -11.08 5.60 -4.56
CA ASP A 110 -12.39 5.03 -4.22
C ASP A 110 -12.80 3.86 -5.14
N TYR A 111 -12.43 3.91 -6.42
CA TYR A 111 -12.73 2.85 -7.36
C TYR A 111 -11.95 1.56 -7.03
N MET A 112 -10.65 1.69 -6.77
CA MET A 112 -9.81 0.55 -6.35
C MET A 112 -10.24 0.00 -5.00
N PHE A 113 -10.55 0.88 -4.05
CA PHE A 113 -11.05 0.48 -2.74
C PHE A 113 -12.32 -0.37 -2.85
N ASN A 114 -13.32 0.10 -3.60
CA ASN A 114 -14.56 -0.64 -3.81
C ASN A 114 -14.33 -1.99 -4.51
N ASN A 115 -13.43 -2.04 -5.50
CA ASN A 115 -13.07 -3.29 -6.18
C ASN A 115 -12.49 -4.32 -5.21
N ILE A 116 -11.59 -3.89 -4.32
CA ILE A 116 -10.92 -4.76 -3.35
C ILE A 116 -11.90 -5.25 -2.28
N VAL A 117 -12.76 -4.37 -1.78
CA VAL A 117 -13.83 -4.74 -0.84
C VAL A 117 -14.80 -5.75 -1.49
N ASN A 118 -15.24 -5.51 -2.73
CA ASN A 118 -16.11 -6.45 -3.45
C ASN A 118 -15.43 -7.81 -3.68
N LYS A 119 -14.12 -7.82 -3.95
CA LYS A 119 -13.33 -9.05 -4.05
C LYS A 119 -13.26 -9.79 -2.71
N ALA A 120 -13.03 -9.08 -1.61
CA ALA A 120 -13.02 -9.66 -0.27
C ALA A 120 -14.39 -10.29 0.09
N VAL A 121 -15.48 -9.57 -0.18
CA VAL A 121 -16.85 -10.04 0.07
C VAL A 121 -17.19 -11.27 -0.77
N SER A 122 -16.81 -11.29 -2.06
CA SER A 122 -17.08 -12.44 -2.92
C SER A 122 -16.25 -13.67 -2.53
N GLN A 123 -15.00 -13.48 -2.09
CA GLN A 123 -14.15 -14.53 -1.54
C GLN A 123 -14.75 -15.14 -0.25
N ARG A 124 -15.24 -14.31 0.68
CA ARG A 124 -15.91 -14.80 1.90
C ARG A 124 -17.17 -15.60 1.57
N ARG A 125 -18.02 -15.08 0.67
CA ARG A 125 -19.26 -15.77 0.25
C ARG A 125 -18.99 -17.11 -0.41
N SER A 126 -17.93 -17.23 -1.21
CA SER A 126 -17.56 -18.50 -1.83
C SER A 126 -17.07 -19.51 -0.79
N MET A 127 -16.33 -19.08 0.24
CA MET A 127 -15.95 -19.94 1.36
C MET A 127 -17.17 -20.43 2.17
N ASP A 128 -18.11 -19.54 2.48
CA ASP A 128 -19.36 -19.93 3.18
C ASP A 128 -20.15 -20.97 2.37
N THR A 129 -20.26 -20.76 1.05
CA THR A 129 -20.98 -21.70 0.16
C THR A 129 -20.24 -23.05 0.05
N SER A 130 -18.91 -23.03 0.06
CA SER A 130 -18.08 -24.25 0.07
C SER A 130 -18.25 -25.05 1.37
N HIS A 131 -18.45 -24.36 2.49
CA HIS A 131 -18.67 -24.97 3.79
C HIS A 131 -20.03 -25.66 3.89
N TYR A 132 -21.05 -25.16 3.17
CA TYR A 132 -22.36 -25.81 3.04
C TYR A 132 -22.43 -26.93 1.99
N GLY A 133 -21.36 -27.17 1.23
CA GLY A 133 -21.26 -28.22 0.20
C GLY A 133 -20.56 -29.51 0.64
N GLN A 134 -20.04 -29.57 1.87
CA GLN A 134 -19.46 -30.78 2.45
C GLN A 134 -20.48 -31.38 3.43
N PRO A 135 -20.99 -32.61 3.22
CA PRO A 135 -21.70 -33.30 4.29
C PRO A 135 -20.69 -33.49 5.43
N THR A 136 -20.85 -32.73 6.50
CA THR A 136 -20.07 -32.86 7.74
C THR A 136 -20.34 -34.24 8.33
N THR A 137 -19.60 -35.23 7.86
CA THR A 137 -19.43 -36.50 8.56
C THR A 137 -18.29 -36.28 9.55
N TYR A 138 -18.59 -36.56 10.82
CA TYR A 138 -17.71 -36.42 12.00
C TYR A 138 -17.46 -35.00 12.51
N TYR A 139 -18.33 -34.56 13.44
CA TYR A 139 -17.97 -34.22 14.83
C TYR A 139 -19.24 -33.79 15.58
N GLU A 140 -20.08 -34.76 15.95
CA GLU A 140 -21.22 -34.53 16.85
C GLU A 140 -21.42 -35.77 17.74
N PRO A 141 -20.68 -35.84 18.86
CA PRO A 141 -21.37 -36.21 20.10
C PRO A 141 -20.97 -35.40 21.35
N GLU A 142 -19.87 -34.63 21.36
CA GLU A 142 -19.44 -33.91 22.58
C GLU A 142 -20.10 -32.54 22.78
N ARG A 143 -20.63 -31.91 21.72
CA ARG A 143 -21.28 -30.59 21.86
C ARG A 143 -22.65 -30.70 22.54
N LEU A 144 -23.39 -31.80 22.31
CA LEU A 144 -24.72 -31.99 22.86
C LEU A 144 -24.72 -32.33 24.36
N SER A 145 -23.71 -33.05 24.86
CA SER A 145 -23.58 -33.36 26.30
C SER A 145 -23.26 -32.12 27.15
N SER A 146 -22.51 -31.16 26.58
CA SER A 146 -22.17 -29.90 27.26
C SER A 146 -23.37 -28.95 27.40
N ILE A 147 -24.37 -29.08 26.53
CA ILE A 147 -25.60 -28.27 26.54
C ILE A 147 -26.60 -28.83 27.56
N GLU A 148 -26.76 -30.16 27.63
CA GLU A 148 -27.63 -30.80 28.63
C GLU A 148 -27.12 -30.63 30.07
N SER A 149 -25.80 -30.69 30.28
CA SER A 149 -25.22 -30.52 31.63
C SER A 149 -25.34 -29.09 32.17
N THR A 150 -25.42 -28.09 31.29
CA THR A 150 -25.56 -26.67 31.69
C THR A 150 -27.02 -26.32 32.01
N THR A 151 -27.98 -27.05 31.45
CA THR A 151 -29.41 -26.77 31.61
C THR A 151 -29.99 -27.33 32.93
N GLN A 152 -29.31 -28.30 33.56
CA GLN A 152 -29.73 -28.85 34.86
C GLN A 152 -29.14 -28.14 36.09
N MET A 153 -28.23 -27.17 35.93
CA MET A 153 -27.74 -26.37 37.06
C MET A 153 -28.51 -25.06 37.27
N THR A 154 -29.51 -24.76 36.44
CA THR A 154 -30.28 -23.51 36.50
C THR A 154 -31.79 -23.71 36.71
N SER A 155 -32.20 -24.76 37.44
CA SER A 155 -33.55 -24.89 38.01
C SER A 155 -33.50 -25.15 39.49
#